data_AF-A0A498GPY1-F1
#
_entry.id   AF-A0A498GPY1-F1
#
_cell.length_a   1.000
_cell.length_b   1.000
_cell.length_c   1.000
_cell.angle_alpha   90.00
_cell.angle_beta   90.00
_cell.angle_gamma   90.00
#
_symmetry.space_group_name_H-M   'P 1'
#
loop_
_entity.id
_entity.type
_entity.pdbx_description
1 polymer ?
#
loop_
_entity_poly.entity_id
_entity_poly.type
_entity_poly.pdbx_seq_one_letter_code
_entity_poly.pdbx_strand_id
1 'polypeptide(L)'
;MVQVLGHSGAEKSLIKITGQFGFQFGCLDDISKEEKYLKNQYTLRYPAECNRVETEIKDLEVEIGNLERVIESKSFEIKSDINLRIKNLEREIYELENIKFSLGSLFSYLRAKLTLYNKTRLIQDLKLSPQKEIDRLLTREHSDFQNLNNKYVYLNNNKNEEIKRRLHPLPENLENIKKIKKTNEYKGAVGELAAIKNLENLPQDYFLLNDLFLELNEYINFQGSRLRSAQIDHLVVGPTGVYIIEVKNWSYEYVQKVFNESSYTPYDQIQRSSYLIYRYLNSLKYGNTFQKIYFRLAKGEIRVKSIIAVTGADIPYIKEKHTAVVRSNELSDYIKKGSQSLSSEEAREIAEKLSSRVL
;
A
#
# COMPACT_ATOMS: atom_id res chain seq x y z
N MET A 1 18.56 -26.61 20.63
CA MET A 1 17.57 -26.13 19.65
C MET A 1 18.08 -26.48 18.27
N VAL A 2 17.20 -26.80 17.32
CA VAL A 2 17.57 -27.12 15.92
C VAL A 2 18.53 -26.08 15.35
N GLN A 3 19.44 -26.51 14.48
CA GLN A 3 20.34 -25.60 13.78
C GLN A 3 19.66 -25.09 12.50
N VAL A 4 19.39 -23.79 12.42
CA VAL A 4 18.66 -23.18 11.29
C VAL A 4 19.65 -22.51 10.33
N LEU A 5 19.49 -22.81 9.04
CA LEU A 5 20.26 -22.24 7.92
C LEU A 5 19.27 -21.65 6.91
N GLY A 6 19.50 -20.40 6.52
CA GLY A 6 18.66 -19.68 5.55
C GLY A 6 17.37 -19.10 6.14
N HIS A 7 16.62 -18.43 5.28
CA HIS A 7 15.38 -17.73 5.60
C HIS A 7 14.25 -18.16 4.66
N SER A 8 13.00 -17.77 4.96
CA SER A 8 11.85 -18.06 4.09
C SER A 8 12.04 -17.46 2.69
N GLY A 9 11.89 -18.29 1.66
CA GLY A 9 11.93 -17.86 0.26
C GLY A 9 10.70 -17.05 -0.14
N ALA A 10 9.53 -17.40 0.41
CA ALA A 10 8.31 -16.62 0.21
C ALA A 10 8.38 -15.24 0.86
N GLU A 11 9.01 -15.09 2.04
CA GLU A 11 9.21 -13.78 2.66
C GLU A 11 10.12 -12.87 1.82
N LYS A 12 11.22 -13.40 1.27
CA LYS A 12 12.08 -12.66 0.31
C LYS A 12 11.28 -12.17 -0.90
N SER A 13 10.37 -13.00 -1.42
CA SER A 13 9.52 -12.68 -2.56
C SER A 13 8.47 -11.61 -2.21
N LEU A 14 7.86 -11.71 -1.03
CA LEU A 14 6.93 -10.72 -0.50
C LEU A 14 7.59 -9.34 -0.38
N ILE A 15 8.80 -9.28 0.18
CA ILE A 15 9.54 -8.02 0.35
C ILE A 15 9.73 -7.31 -1.00
N LYS A 16 10.10 -8.04 -2.06
CA LYS A 16 10.23 -7.45 -3.42
C LYS A 16 8.92 -6.84 -3.94
N ILE A 17 7.79 -7.48 -3.69
CA ILE A 17 6.48 -6.99 -4.15
C ILE A 17 6.05 -5.75 -3.36
N THR A 18 6.38 -5.67 -2.07
CA THR A 18 6.02 -4.48 -1.25
C THR A 18 6.63 -3.19 -1.79
N GLY A 19 7.81 -3.27 -2.43
CA GLY A 19 8.43 -2.14 -3.14
C GLY A 19 7.57 -1.58 -4.28
N GLN A 20 6.77 -2.40 -4.95
CA GLN A 20 5.85 -1.95 -6.01
C GLN A 20 4.70 -1.09 -5.47
N PHE A 21 4.41 -1.20 -4.17
CA PHE A 21 3.42 -0.41 -3.46
C PHE A 21 4.02 0.79 -2.71
N GLY A 22 5.31 1.08 -2.93
CA GLY A 22 6.01 2.21 -2.29
C GLY A 22 6.50 1.93 -0.86
N PHE A 23 6.49 0.68 -0.41
CA PHE A 23 6.98 0.31 0.92
C PHE A 23 8.35 -0.37 0.86
N GLN A 24 9.16 -0.19 1.89
CA GLN A 24 10.43 -0.89 2.09
C GLN A 24 10.36 -1.65 3.41
N PHE A 25 9.80 -2.86 3.38
CA PHE A 25 9.72 -3.74 4.56
C PHE A 25 10.91 -4.69 4.60
N GLY A 26 11.42 -4.99 5.80
CA GLY A 26 12.50 -5.95 6.00
C GLY A 26 11.99 -7.37 6.26
N CYS A 27 10.76 -7.51 6.77
CA CYS A 27 10.12 -8.77 7.09
C CYS A 27 8.59 -8.65 7.10
N LEU A 28 7.90 -9.79 7.23
CA LEU A 28 6.44 -9.85 7.33
C LEU A 28 5.89 -9.08 8.54
N ASP A 29 6.63 -9.08 9.66
CA ASP A 29 6.23 -8.38 10.88
C ASP A 29 6.17 -6.86 10.67
N ASP A 30 7.00 -6.30 9.79
CA ASP A 30 7.00 -4.87 9.49
C ASP A 30 5.69 -4.43 8.82
N ILE A 31 5.10 -5.29 7.98
CA ILE A 31 3.79 -5.04 7.36
C ILE A 31 2.71 -4.91 8.45
N SER A 32 2.73 -5.80 9.44
CA SER A 32 1.76 -5.79 10.54
C SER A 32 1.93 -4.58 11.46
N LYS A 33 3.19 -4.19 11.73
CA LYS A 33 3.51 -2.98 12.50
C LYS A 33 3.05 -1.71 11.77
N GLU A 34 3.33 -1.62 10.47
CA GLU A 34 2.92 -0.48 9.64
C GLU A 34 1.40 -0.39 9.52
N GLU A 35 0.70 -1.52 9.32
CA GLU A 35 -0.77 -1.55 9.30
C GLU A 35 -1.35 -1.00 10.61
N LYS A 36 -0.80 -1.42 11.76
CA LYS A 36 -1.23 -0.95 13.08
C LYS A 36 -0.95 0.54 13.25
N TYR A 37 0.23 1.00 12.84
CA TYR A 37 0.61 2.41 12.88
C TYR A 37 -0.35 3.27 12.05
N LEU A 38 -0.57 2.92 10.78
CA LEU A 38 -1.46 3.65 9.89
C LEU A 38 -2.91 3.66 10.37
N LYS A 39 -3.41 2.54 10.91
CA LYS A 39 -4.76 2.48 11.51
C LYS A 39 -4.88 3.44 12.68
N ASN A 40 -3.90 3.44 13.58
CA ASN A 40 -3.90 4.35 14.73
C ASN A 40 -3.86 5.82 14.29
N GLN A 41 -3.01 6.15 13.31
CA GLN A 41 -2.94 7.49 12.73
C GLN A 41 -4.28 7.91 12.09
N TYR A 42 -4.91 7.01 11.33
CA TYR A 42 -6.21 7.28 10.70
C TYR A 42 -7.30 7.47 11.75
N THR A 43 -7.40 6.59 12.75
CA THR A 43 -8.39 6.68 13.83
C THR A 43 -8.26 7.99 14.62
N LEU A 44 -7.04 8.47 14.85
CA LEU A 44 -6.81 9.74 15.54
C LEU A 44 -7.10 10.96 14.65
N ARG A 45 -6.60 10.95 13.41
CA ARG A 45 -6.65 12.13 12.54
C ARG A 45 -8.00 12.33 11.86
N TYR A 46 -8.71 11.25 11.51
CA TYR A 46 -10.00 11.36 10.83
C TYR A 46 -11.02 12.25 11.58
N PRO A 47 -11.36 11.99 12.86
CA PRO A 47 -12.30 12.84 13.58
C PRO A 47 -11.76 14.27 13.78
N ALA A 48 -10.46 14.44 13.97
CA ALA A 48 -9.84 15.75 14.10
C ALA A 48 -9.98 16.58 12.80
N GLU A 49 -9.76 15.99 11.64
CA GLU A 49 -9.94 16.66 10.35
C GLU A 49 -11.43 16.94 10.05
N CYS A 50 -12.33 16.03 10.41
CA CYS A 50 -13.78 16.30 10.33
C CYS A 50 -14.16 17.55 11.13
N ASN A 51 -13.71 17.63 12.39
CA ASN A 51 -13.98 18.79 13.25
C ASN A 51 -13.34 20.07 12.72
N ARG A 52 -12.12 19.99 12.17
CA ARG A 52 -11.44 21.15 11.57
C ARG A 52 -12.19 21.69 10.37
N VAL A 53 -12.63 20.83 9.45
CA VAL A 53 -13.40 21.26 8.27
C VAL A 53 -14.76 21.83 8.69
N GLU A 54 -15.43 21.25 9.68
CA GLU A 54 -16.68 21.80 10.21
C GLU A 54 -16.51 23.17 10.87
N THR A 55 -15.43 23.35 11.62
CA THR A 55 -15.11 24.63 12.26
C THR A 55 -14.79 25.67 11.20
N GLU A 56 -13.98 25.31 10.19
CA GLU A 56 -13.64 26.20 9.08
C GLU A 56 -14.86 26.65 8.28
N ILE A 57 -15.84 25.76 8.06
CA ILE A 57 -17.11 26.13 7.41
C ILE A 57 -17.89 27.15 8.26
N LYS A 58 -17.98 26.95 9.58
CA LYS A 58 -18.66 27.88 10.50
C LYS A 58 -17.96 29.23 10.58
N ASP A 59 -16.63 29.22 10.64
CA ASP A 59 -15.84 30.45 10.68
C ASP A 59 -16.02 31.25 9.38
N LEU A 60 -16.02 30.57 8.23
CA LEU A 60 -16.33 31.21 6.95
C LEU A 60 -17.74 31.79 6.89
N GLU A 61 -18.74 31.10 7.41
CA GLU A 61 -20.12 31.60 7.48
C GLU A 61 -20.20 32.90 8.31
N VAL A 62 -19.50 32.95 9.45
CA VAL A 62 -19.41 34.14 10.29
C VAL A 62 -18.66 35.27 9.58
N GLU A 63 -17.52 34.98 8.94
CA GLU A 63 -16.73 35.98 8.21
C GLU A 63 -17.50 36.58 7.03
N ILE A 64 -18.22 35.75 6.27
CA ILE A 64 -19.09 36.16 5.17
C ILE A 64 -20.17 37.11 5.70
N GLY A 65 -20.91 36.72 6.75
CA GLY A 65 -21.94 37.56 7.35
C GLY A 65 -21.42 38.86 7.98
N ASN A 66 -20.17 38.88 8.47
CA ASN A 66 -19.51 40.11 8.91
C ASN A 66 -19.20 41.04 7.73
N LEU A 67 -18.66 40.47 6.65
CA LEU A 67 -18.28 41.25 5.47
C LEU A 67 -19.49 41.80 4.72
N GLU A 68 -20.60 41.06 4.65
CA GLU A 68 -21.89 41.55 4.13
C GLU A 68 -22.33 42.81 4.88
N ARG A 69 -22.33 42.77 6.22
CA ARG A 69 -22.69 43.94 7.04
C ARG A 69 -21.76 45.12 6.82
N VAL A 70 -20.47 44.89 6.61
CA VAL A 70 -19.50 45.95 6.28
C VAL A 70 -19.79 46.56 4.91
N ILE A 71 -20.05 45.73 3.89
CA ILE A 71 -20.41 46.16 2.55
C ILE A 71 -21.69 46.99 2.59
N GLU A 72 -22.72 46.54 3.31
CA GLU A 72 -23.99 47.25 3.48
C GLU A 72 -23.80 48.61 4.16
N SER A 73 -23.05 48.66 5.27
CA SER A 73 -22.78 49.90 6.00
C SER A 73 -22.02 50.91 5.14
N LYS A 74 -20.93 50.48 4.47
CA LYS A 74 -20.16 51.37 3.59
C LYS A 74 -20.96 51.81 2.36
N SER A 75 -21.79 50.94 1.80
CA SER A 75 -22.69 51.30 0.69
C SER A 75 -23.63 52.42 1.08
N PHE A 76 -24.16 52.39 2.30
CA PHE A 76 -25.01 53.46 2.83
C PHE A 76 -24.24 54.78 2.99
N GLU A 77 -23.04 54.75 3.56
CA GLU A 77 -22.17 55.92 3.71
C GLU A 77 -21.80 56.54 2.35
N ILE A 78 -21.32 55.72 1.41
CA ILE A 78 -20.96 56.16 0.05
C ILE A 78 -22.17 56.78 -0.66
N LYS A 79 -23.37 56.20 -0.51
CA LYS A 79 -24.59 56.76 -1.07
C LYS A 79 -24.92 58.13 -0.49
N SER A 80 -24.72 58.32 0.81
CA SER A 80 -24.86 59.63 1.47
C SER A 80 -23.86 60.65 0.90
N ASP A 81 -22.60 60.24 0.74
CA ASP A 81 -21.53 61.07 0.20
C ASP A 81 -21.76 61.46 -1.26
N ILE A 82 -22.25 60.53 -2.09
CA ILE A 82 -22.66 60.80 -3.47
C ILE A 82 -23.74 61.89 -3.48
N ASN A 83 -24.76 61.78 -2.62
CA ASN A 83 -25.83 62.78 -2.54
C ASN A 83 -25.31 64.15 -2.10
N LEU A 84 -24.41 64.20 -1.12
CA LEU A 84 -23.77 65.45 -0.68
C LEU A 84 -22.91 66.06 -1.80
N ARG A 85 -22.16 65.22 -2.53
CA ARG A 85 -21.31 65.65 -3.64
C ARG A 85 -22.13 66.19 -4.81
N ILE A 86 -23.27 65.58 -5.13
CA ILE A 86 -24.22 66.10 -6.12
C ILE A 86 -24.67 67.51 -5.71
N LYS A 87 -25.11 67.71 -4.45
CA LYS A 87 -25.55 69.04 -3.96
C LYS A 87 -24.44 70.10 -4.03
N ASN A 88 -23.20 69.73 -3.76
CA ASN A 88 -22.06 70.64 -3.86
C ASN A 88 -21.76 71.00 -5.32
N LEU A 89 -21.74 70.01 -6.21
CA LEU A 89 -21.55 70.23 -7.64
C LEU A 89 -22.66 71.10 -8.25
N GLU A 90 -23.92 70.93 -7.82
CA GLU A 90 -25.04 71.78 -8.24
C GLU A 90 -24.83 73.25 -7.86
N ARG A 91 -24.30 73.54 -6.66
CA ARG A 91 -23.93 74.90 -6.25
C ARG A 91 -22.79 75.48 -7.08
N GLU A 92 -21.73 74.71 -7.31
CA GLU A 92 -20.58 75.16 -8.12
C GLU A 92 -20.98 75.42 -9.58
N ILE A 93 -21.88 74.60 -10.14
CA ILE A 93 -22.44 74.81 -11.48
C ILE A 93 -23.18 76.15 -11.54
N TYR A 94 -24.04 76.43 -10.56
CA TYR A 94 -24.77 77.70 -10.49
C TYR A 94 -23.82 78.92 -10.49
N GLU A 95 -22.71 78.86 -9.75
CA GLU A 95 -21.70 79.92 -9.76
C GLU A 95 -21.02 80.07 -11.12
N LEU A 96 -20.65 78.95 -11.76
CA LEU A 96 -19.99 78.92 -13.07
C LEU A 96 -20.91 79.37 -14.24
N GLU A 97 -22.21 79.12 -14.14
CA GLU A 97 -23.20 79.57 -15.13
C GLU A 97 -23.31 81.09 -15.19
N ASN A 98 -23.04 81.77 -14.08
CA ASN A 98 -23.13 83.22 -13.94
C ASN A 98 -21.88 84.00 -14.45
N ILE A 99 -20.85 83.31 -14.94
CA ILE A 99 -19.62 83.93 -15.47
C ILE A 99 -19.87 84.56 -16.85
N LYS A 100 -19.66 85.87 -16.97
CA LYS A 100 -19.80 86.64 -18.22
C LYS A 100 -18.53 86.63 -19.07
N PHE A 101 -18.70 86.68 -20.39
CA PHE A 101 -17.60 86.73 -21.36
C PHE A 101 -16.85 88.07 -21.28
N SER A 102 -15.51 88.02 -21.33
CA SER A 102 -14.64 89.21 -21.46
C SER A 102 -13.47 88.91 -22.39
N LEU A 103 -13.11 89.87 -23.26
CA LEU A 103 -12.05 89.74 -24.26
C LEU A 103 -10.65 89.58 -23.65
N GLY A 104 -10.39 90.14 -22.45
CA GLY A 104 -9.11 90.00 -21.74
C GLY A 104 -8.93 88.67 -21.01
N SER A 105 -9.93 87.77 -21.02
CA SER A 105 -9.97 86.56 -20.20
C SER A 105 -10.51 85.33 -20.96
N LEU A 106 -10.30 85.28 -22.28
CA LEU A 106 -10.86 84.24 -23.17
C LEU A 106 -10.52 82.80 -22.71
N PHE A 107 -9.26 82.55 -22.35
CA PHE A 107 -8.82 81.24 -21.85
C PHE A 107 -9.51 80.86 -20.53
N SER A 108 -9.71 81.82 -19.62
CA SER A 108 -10.40 81.61 -18.35
C SER A 108 -11.88 81.26 -18.56
N TYR A 109 -12.54 81.93 -19.51
CA TYR A 109 -13.93 81.65 -19.88
C TYR A 109 -14.08 80.25 -20.51
N LEU A 110 -13.20 79.90 -21.46
CA LEU A 110 -13.19 78.57 -22.09
C LEU A 110 -12.96 77.46 -21.05
N ARG A 111 -12.01 77.66 -20.13
CA ARG A 111 -11.75 76.74 -19.01
C ARG A 111 -12.97 76.60 -18.09
N ALA A 112 -13.68 77.69 -17.81
CA ALA A 112 -14.91 77.66 -17.02
C ALA A 112 -16.01 76.86 -17.73
N LYS A 113 -16.22 77.04 -19.04
CA LYS A 113 -17.20 76.27 -19.81
C LYS A 113 -16.86 74.78 -19.92
N LEU A 114 -15.59 74.43 -20.09
CA LEU A 114 -15.13 73.03 -20.04
C LEU A 114 -15.37 72.42 -18.65
N THR A 115 -15.07 73.18 -17.60
CA THR A 115 -15.30 72.76 -16.20
C THR A 115 -16.79 72.53 -15.94
N LEU A 116 -17.65 73.44 -16.42
CA LEU A 116 -19.11 73.32 -16.36
C LEU A 116 -19.57 72.02 -17.04
N TYR A 117 -19.16 71.76 -18.28
CA TYR A 117 -19.51 70.54 -19.01
C TYR A 117 -19.12 69.27 -18.25
N ASN A 118 -17.88 69.21 -17.75
CA ASN A 118 -17.38 68.05 -17.00
C ASN A 118 -18.18 67.82 -15.70
N LYS A 119 -18.52 68.90 -14.98
CA LYS A 119 -19.32 68.81 -13.73
C LYS A 119 -20.75 68.37 -14.00
N THR A 120 -21.40 68.91 -15.04
CA THR A 120 -22.77 68.52 -15.43
C THR A 120 -22.83 67.04 -15.82
N ARG A 121 -21.85 66.56 -16.59
CA ARG A 121 -21.73 65.14 -16.95
C ARG A 121 -21.52 64.26 -15.72
N LEU A 122 -20.63 64.66 -14.81
CA LEU A 122 -20.39 63.91 -13.58
C LEU A 122 -21.65 63.80 -12.70
N ILE A 123 -22.44 64.87 -12.58
CA ILE A 123 -23.73 64.81 -11.86
C ILE A 123 -24.69 63.83 -12.54
N GLN A 124 -24.79 63.88 -13.88
CA GLN A 124 -25.66 62.96 -14.62
C GLN A 124 -25.25 61.50 -14.38
N ASP A 125 -23.95 61.21 -14.47
CA ASP A 125 -23.41 59.86 -14.23
C ASP A 125 -23.72 59.38 -12.80
N LEU A 126 -23.51 60.23 -11.79
CA LEU A 126 -23.79 59.91 -10.39
C LEU A 126 -25.29 59.74 -10.10
N LYS A 127 -26.18 60.49 -10.78
CA LYS A 127 -27.64 60.36 -10.62
C LYS A 127 -28.19 59.12 -11.33
N LEU A 128 -27.69 58.81 -12.53
CA LEU A 128 -28.18 57.70 -13.35
C LEU A 128 -27.63 56.34 -12.92
N SER A 129 -26.43 56.28 -12.34
CA SER A 129 -25.78 55.02 -11.99
C SER A 129 -24.99 55.09 -10.67
N PRO A 130 -25.64 55.43 -9.54
CA PRO A 130 -24.97 55.50 -8.24
C PRO A 130 -24.36 54.16 -7.83
N GLN A 131 -25.01 53.04 -8.18
CA GLN A 131 -24.51 51.70 -7.86
C GLN A 131 -23.15 51.42 -8.50
N LYS A 132 -22.90 51.91 -9.71
CA LYS A 132 -21.62 51.73 -10.40
C LYS A 132 -20.47 52.40 -9.65
N GLU A 133 -20.72 53.55 -9.03
CA GLU A 133 -19.72 54.23 -8.20
C GLU A 133 -19.54 53.51 -6.85
N ILE A 134 -20.61 53.00 -6.25
CA ILE A 134 -20.54 52.18 -5.04
C ILE A 134 -19.70 50.91 -5.30
N ASP A 135 -20.00 50.14 -6.35
CA ASP A 135 -19.28 48.92 -6.70
C ASP A 135 -17.80 49.20 -7.01
N ARG A 136 -17.51 50.34 -7.65
CA ARG A 136 -16.13 50.80 -7.94
C ARG A 136 -15.36 51.09 -6.66
N LEU A 137 -16.00 51.71 -5.66
CA LEU A 137 -15.37 52.04 -4.39
C LEU A 137 -15.26 50.83 -3.47
N LEU A 138 -16.17 49.86 -3.58
CA LEU A 138 -16.20 48.61 -2.79
C LEU A 138 -15.61 47.41 -3.54
N THR A 139 -14.83 47.63 -4.60
CA THR A 139 -14.29 46.54 -5.43
C THR A 139 -13.46 45.55 -4.62
N ARG A 140 -12.73 46.01 -3.61
CA ARG A 140 -11.93 45.13 -2.73
C ARG A 140 -12.83 44.25 -1.87
N GLU A 141 -13.77 44.86 -1.17
CA GLU A 141 -14.71 44.15 -0.29
C GLU A 141 -15.54 43.13 -1.06
N HIS A 142 -16.01 43.47 -2.26
CA HIS A 142 -16.71 42.52 -3.13
C HIS A 142 -15.81 41.37 -3.59
N SER A 143 -14.54 41.63 -3.91
CA SER A 143 -13.58 40.58 -4.26
C SER A 143 -13.31 39.65 -3.07
N ASP A 144 -13.14 40.21 -1.87
CA ASP A 144 -12.90 39.43 -0.65
C ASP A 144 -14.13 38.56 -0.32
N PHE A 145 -15.33 39.12 -0.46
CA PHE A 145 -16.59 38.38 -0.30
C PHE A 145 -16.69 37.22 -1.28
N GLN A 146 -16.41 37.45 -2.57
CA GLN A 146 -16.43 36.38 -3.57
C GLN A 146 -15.42 35.29 -3.25
N ASN A 147 -14.21 35.64 -2.83
CA ASN A 147 -13.19 34.67 -2.45
C ASN A 147 -13.62 33.80 -1.26
N LEU A 148 -14.13 34.42 -0.20
CA LEU A 148 -14.65 33.72 0.98
C LEU A 148 -15.84 32.83 0.62
N ASN A 149 -16.80 33.36 -0.13
CA ASN A 149 -17.99 32.61 -0.54
C ASN A 149 -17.65 31.43 -1.45
N ASN A 150 -16.72 31.59 -2.41
CA ASN A 150 -16.25 30.49 -3.24
C ASN A 150 -15.61 29.37 -2.40
N LYS A 151 -14.80 29.74 -1.39
CA LYS A 151 -14.20 28.78 -0.47
C LYS A 151 -15.27 28.06 0.37
N TYR A 152 -16.23 28.80 0.92
CA TYR A 152 -17.36 28.24 1.67
C TYR A 152 -18.16 27.25 0.83
N VAL A 153 -18.56 27.65 -0.38
CA VAL A 153 -19.31 26.79 -1.32
C VAL A 153 -18.51 25.53 -1.65
N TYR A 154 -17.21 25.65 -1.91
CA TYR A 154 -16.34 24.50 -2.16
C TYR A 154 -16.34 23.53 -0.97
N LEU A 155 -16.02 24.01 0.23
CA LEU A 155 -15.91 23.16 1.42
C LEU A 155 -17.25 22.52 1.79
N ASN A 156 -18.35 23.26 1.68
CA ASN A 156 -19.68 22.75 2.01
C ASN A 156 -20.11 21.62 1.04
N ASN A 157 -19.82 21.78 -0.26
CA ASN A 157 -20.17 20.78 -1.27
C ASN A 157 -19.18 19.59 -1.36
N ASN A 158 -17.92 19.79 -0.94
CA ASN A 158 -16.85 18.80 -1.12
C ASN A 158 -16.22 18.34 0.21
N LYS A 159 -16.95 18.45 1.32
CA LYS A 159 -16.46 18.13 2.68
C LYS A 159 -15.70 16.80 2.76
N ASN A 160 -16.30 15.73 2.25
CA ASN A 160 -15.70 14.39 2.31
C ASN A 160 -14.42 14.27 1.48
N GLU A 161 -14.39 14.90 0.30
CA GLU A 161 -13.20 14.87 -0.57
C GLU A 161 -12.08 15.73 0.01
N GLU A 162 -12.40 16.87 0.62
CA GLU A 162 -11.42 17.68 1.33
C GLU A 162 -10.82 16.94 2.53
N ILE A 163 -11.65 16.22 3.32
CA ILE A 163 -11.17 15.37 4.42
C ILE A 163 -10.23 14.29 3.87
N LYS A 164 -10.60 13.59 2.78
CA LYS A 164 -9.72 12.61 2.14
C LYS A 164 -8.40 13.23 1.68
N ARG A 165 -8.45 14.42 1.05
CA ARG A 165 -7.27 15.16 0.59
C ARG A 165 -6.34 15.51 1.77
N ARG A 166 -6.89 15.96 2.90
CA ARG A 166 -6.12 16.28 4.12
C ARG A 166 -5.52 15.05 4.80
N LEU A 167 -6.17 13.90 4.66
CA LEU A 167 -5.71 12.63 5.22
C LEU A 167 -4.73 11.87 4.31
N HIS A 168 -4.60 12.27 3.05
CA HIS A 168 -3.64 11.66 2.12
C HIS A 168 -2.20 11.72 2.69
N PRO A 169 -1.40 10.63 2.57
CA PRO A 169 -1.69 9.37 1.85
C PRO A 169 -2.27 8.24 2.73
N LEU A 170 -2.75 8.50 3.96
CA LEU A 170 -3.11 7.44 4.93
C LEU A 170 -4.13 6.41 4.40
N PRO A 171 -5.27 6.80 3.80
CA PRO A 171 -6.26 5.83 3.34
C PRO A 171 -5.72 4.96 2.19
N GLU A 172 -4.92 5.56 1.31
CA GLU A 172 -4.30 4.87 0.17
C GLU A 172 -3.27 3.83 0.65
N ASN A 173 -2.41 4.21 1.60
CA ASN A 173 -1.43 3.30 2.18
C ASN A 173 -2.11 2.11 2.89
N LEU A 174 -3.20 2.35 3.63
CA LEU A 174 -3.99 1.29 4.24
C LEU A 174 -4.58 0.34 3.18
N GLU A 175 -5.05 0.86 2.06
CA GLU A 175 -5.57 0.03 0.98
C GLU A 175 -4.46 -0.75 0.28
N ASN A 176 -3.29 -0.16 0.09
CA ASN A 176 -2.12 -0.84 -0.47
C ASN A 176 -1.65 -2.00 0.44
N ILE A 177 -1.63 -1.82 1.76
CA ILE A 177 -1.38 -2.93 2.70
C ILE A 177 -2.43 -4.03 2.56
N LYS A 178 -3.72 -3.69 2.47
CA LYS A 178 -4.76 -4.71 2.26
C LYS A 178 -4.56 -5.48 0.94
N LYS A 179 -4.14 -4.79 -0.13
CA LYS A 179 -3.80 -5.44 -1.41
C LYS A 179 -2.63 -6.40 -1.24
N ILE A 180 -1.55 -5.97 -0.58
CA ILE A 180 -0.39 -6.82 -0.26
C ILE A 180 -0.85 -8.09 0.49
N LYS A 181 -1.68 -7.96 1.53
CA LYS A 181 -2.16 -9.09 2.33
C LYS A 181 -3.04 -10.09 1.56
N LYS A 182 -3.59 -9.69 0.41
CA LYS A 182 -4.38 -10.56 -0.48
C LYS A 182 -3.53 -11.34 -1.48
N THR A 183 -2.29 -10.94 -1.71
CA THR A 183 -1.37 -11.58 -2.65
C THR A 183 -1.04 -13.03 -2.25
N ASN A 184 -0.62 -13.84 -3.23
CA ASN A 184 -0.22 -15.22 -2.96
C ASN A 184 1.10 -15.28 -2.20
N GLU A 185 1.98 -14.30 -2.43
CA GLU A 185 3.29 -14.16 -1.79
C GLU A 185 3.14 -13.86 -0.30
N TYR A 186 2.20 -12.99 0.08
CA TYR A 186 1.88 -12.77 1.49
C TYR A 186 1.37 -14.05 2.16
N LYS A 187 0.43 -14.76 1.52
CA LYS A 187 -0.10 -16.02 2.05
C LYS A 187 0.99 -17.09 2.16
N GLY A 188 1.86 -17.20 1.16
CA GLY A 188 3.02 -18.08 1.14
C GLY A 188 3.97 -17.80 2.30
N ALA A 189 4.36 -16.54 2.48
CA ALA A 189 5.24 -16.12 3.57
C ALA A 189 4.64 -16.43 4.95
N VAL A 190 3.34 -16.17 5.15
CA VAL A 190 2.65 -16.57 6.40
C VAL A 190 2.73 -18.09 6.63
N GLY A 191 2.55 -18.88 5.58
CA GLY A 191 2.62 -20.35 5.66
C GLY A 191 4.02 -20.84 6.02
N GLU A 192 5.02 -20.40 5.27
CA GLU A 192 6.42 -20.81 5.49
C GLU A 192 6.92 -20.40 6.88
N LEU A 193 6.64 -19.16 7.32
CA LEU A 193 7.04 -18.72 8.67
C LEU A 193 6.34 -19.52 9.77
N ALA A 194 5.09 -19.92 9.59
CA ALA A 194 4.39 -20.80 10.53
C ALA A 194 5.03 -22.20 10.59
N ALA A 195 5.45 -22.74 9.44
CA ALA A 195 6.16 -24.02 9.38
C ALA A 195 7.55 -23.92 10.04
N ILE A 196 8.34 -22.90 9.71
CA ILE A 196 9.66 -22.64 10.32
C ILE A 196 9.54 -22.58 11.84
N LYS A 197 8.61 -21.76 12.36
CA LYS A 197 8.38 -21.62 13.80
C LYS A 197 8.04 -22.94 14.48
N ASN A 198 7.32 -23.85 13.80
CA ASN A 198 7.07 -25.17 14.35
C ASN A 198 8.32 -26.07 14.32
N LEU A 199 9.07 -26.03 13.22
CA LEU A 199 10.30 -26.81 13.02
C LEU A 199 11.43 -26.36 13.97
N GLU A 200 11.44 -25.11 14.42
CA GLU A 200 12.34 -24.60 15.47
C GLU A 200 12.26 -25.38 16.80
N ASN A 201 11.15 -26.09 17.04
CA ASN A 201 10.98 -26.95 18.22
C ASN A 201 11.69 -28.31 18.10
N LEU A 202 12.37 -28.58 16.98
CA LEU A 202 13.18 -29.79 16.83
C LEU A 202 14.43 -29.74 17.75
N PRO A 203 14.91 -30.91 18.24
CA PRO A 203 16.12 -30.98 19.05
C PRO A 203 17.41 -30.57 18.31
N GLN A 204 18.52 -30.43 19.03
CA GLN A 204 19.77 -29.85 18.53
C GLN A 204 20.54 -30.70 17.50
N ASP A 205 20.20 -31.98 17.40
CA ASP A 205 20.73 -32.94 16.43
C ASP A 205 19.98 -32.91 15.09
N TYR A 206 19.02 -31.99 14.94
CA TYR A 206 18.38 -31.66 13.69
C TYR A 206 18.97 -30.38 13.08
N PHE A 207 18.92 -30.31 11.75
CA PHE A 207 19.31 -29.19 10.92
C PHE A 207 18.13 -28.82 10.02
N LEU A 208 17.75 -27.54 10.02
CA LEU A 208 16.71 -26.97 9.18
C LEU A 208 17.36 -26.06 8.13
N LEU A 209 17.22 -26.41 6.86
CA LEU A 209 17.70 -25.64 5.72
C LEU A 209 16.47 -25.04 5.01
N ASN A 210 16.34 -23.72 5.01
CA ASN A 210 15.24 -22.99 4.37
C ASN A 210 15.68 -22.47 2.99
N ASP A 211 14.74 -22.39 2.05
CA ASP A 211 14.95 -21.81 0.71
C ASP A 211 16.18 -22.39 0.00
N LEU A 212 16.16 -23.71 -0.18
CA LEU A 212 17.27 -24.45 -0.78
C LEU A 212 17.07 -24.59 -2.29
N PHE A 213 18.10 -24.24 -3.06
CA PHE A 213 18.14 -24.48 -4.49
C PHE A 213 19.21 -25.50 -4.86
N LEU A 214 18.76 -26.67 -5.31
CA LEU A 214 19.66 -27.72 -5.79
C LEU A 214 19.65 -27.76 -7.32
N GLU A 215 20.84 -27.76 -7.91
CA GLU A 215 21.05 -28.00 -9.33
C GLU A 215 22.10 -29.11 -9.52
N LEU A 216 21.78 -30.07 -10.38
CA LEU A 216 22.70 -31.11 -10.81
C LEU A 216 23.50 -30.67 -12.04
N ASN A 217 24.68 -31.25 -12.21
CA ASN A 217 25.50 -31.05 -13.40
C ASN A 217 24.85 -31.65 -14.67
N GLU A 218 23.99 -32.66 -14.51
CA GLU A 218 23.35 -33.37 -15.61
C GLU A 218 21.84 -33.52 -15.39
N TYR A 219 21.09 -33.63 -16.49
CA TYR A 219 19.67 -33.93 -16.43
C TYR A 219 19.40 -35.40 -16.10
N ILE A 220 18.54 -35.62 -15.12
CA ILE A 220 17.98 -36.94 -14.79
C ILE A 220 16.57 -37.09 -15.34
N ASN A 221 16.18 -38.33 -15.66
CA ASN A 221 14.81 -38.65 -16.06
C ASN A 221 13.92 -38.82 -14.82
N PHE A 222 12.76 -38.17 -14.82
CA PHE A 222 11.74 -38.28 -13.79
C PHE A 222 10.33 -38.22 -14.42
N GLN A 223 9.56 -39.31 -14.30
CA GLN A 223 8.18 -39.42 -14.80
C GLN A 223 8.01 -38.94 -16.25
N GLY A 224 8.91 -39.36 -17.15
CA GLY A 224 8.87 -38.99 -18.57
C GLY A 224 9.42 -37.58 -18.89
N SER A 225 9.82 -36.81 -17.87
CA SER A 225 10.40 -35.46 -18.04
C SER A 225 11.88 -35.42 -17.65
N ARG A 226 12.61 -34.43 -18.19
CA ARG A 226 13.98 -34.10 -17.78
C ARG A 226 13.93 -33.18 -16.55
N LEU A 227 14.73 -33.51 -15.53
CA LEU A 227 14.84 -32.76 -14.28
C LEU A 227 16.31 -32.48 -14.01
N ARG A 228 16.65 -31.25 -13.64
CA ARG A 228 18.04 -30.83 -13.34
C ARG A 228 18.14 -30.02 -12.06
N SER A 229 17.15 -29.16 -11.80
CA SER A 229 17.07 -28.34 -10.60
C SER A 229 15.71 -28.38 -9.95
N ALA A 230 15.68 -28.02 -8.67
CA ALA A 230 14.46 -27.79 -7.90
C ALA A 230 14.74 -26.79 -6.78
N GLN A 231 13.73 -25.95 -6.50
CA GLN A 231 13.66 -25.16 -5.27
C GLN A 231 12.88 -25.97 -4.23
N ILE A 232 13.32 -25.85 -2.98
CA ILE A 232 12.80 -26.59 -1.84
C ILE A 232 12.54 -25.58 -0.72
N ASP A 233 11.29 -25.49 -0.26
CA ASP A 233 10.90 -24.54 0.79
C ASP A 233 11.69 -24.83 2.07
N HIS A 234 11.62 -26.09 2.56
CA HIS A 234 12.41 -26.54 3.70
C HIS A 234 12.96 -27.96 3.53
N LEU A 235 14.18 -28.16 4.01
CA LEU A 235 14.81 -29.46 4.16
C LEU A 235 15.24 -29.65 5.61
N VAL A 236 14.79 -30.75 6.23
CA VAL A 236 15.18 -31.13 7.59
C VAL A 236 16.04 -32.38 7.54
N VAL A 237 17.19 -32.34 8.21
CA VAL A 237 18.08 -33.49 8.41
C VAL A 237 18.20 -33.76 9.89
N GLY A 238 18.07 -35.01 10.31
CA GLY A 238 18.31 -35.40 11.70
C GLY A 238 18.26 -36.91 11.91
N PRO A 239 18.24 -37.38 13.16
CA PRO A 239 18.29 -38.81 13.49
C PRO A 239 17.22 -39.64 12.79
N THR A 240 16.04 -39.06 12.53
CA THR A 240 14.90 -39.77 11.92
C THR A 240 14.89 -39.74 10.38
N GLY A 241 15.89 -39.11 9.76
CA GLY A 241 16.12 -39.12 8.31
C GLY A 241 16.19 -37.73 7.67
N VAL A 242 16.08 -37.71 6.34
CA VAL A 242 16.01 -36.49 5.52
C VAL A 242 14.57 -36.25 5.08
N TYR A 243 14.07 -35.05 5.31
CA TYR A 243 12.70 -34.64 5.02
C TYR A 243 12.71 -33.42 4.11
N ILE A 244 11.99 -33.50 2.99
CA ILE A 244 11.64 -32.33 2.19
C ILE A 244 10.22 -31.93 2.55
N ILE A 245 10.04 -30.63 2.74
CA ILE A 245 8.78 -30.04 3.15
C ILE A 245 8.39 -28.98 2.12
N GLU A 246 7.20 -29.15 1.57
CA GLU A 246 6.54 -28.16 0.71
C GLU A 246 5.41 -27.52 1.52
N VAL A 247 5.34 -26.19 1.59
CA VAL A 247 4.37 -25.49 2.44
C VAL A 247 3.25 -24.88 1.62
N LYS A 248 2.01 -25.26 1.91
CA LYS A 248 0.82 -24.68 1.28
C LYS A 248 -0.09 -23.98 2.30
N ASN A 249 -0.32 -22.69 2.08
CA ASN A 249 -1.31 -21.89 2.79
C ASN A 249 -2.44 -21.48 1.84
N TRP A 250 -3.24 -22.46 1.44
CA TRP A 250 -4.29 -22.29 0.44
C TRP A 250 -5.67 -22.14 1.06
N SER A 251 -6.57 -21.42 0.38
CA SER A 251 -7.99 -21.42 0.73
C SER A 251 -8.66 -22.69 0.23
N TYR A 252 -9.83 -23.02 0.77
CA TYR A 252 -10.60 -24.19 0.38
C TYR A 252 -10.98 -24.15 -1.11
N GLU A 253 -11.39 -22.98 -1.60
CA GLU A 253 -11.76 -22.76 -3.00
C GLU A 253 -10.57 -23.00 -3.93
N TYR A 254 -9.36 -22.57 -3.51
CA TYR A 254 -8.16 -22.77 -4.31
C TYR A 254 -7.74 -24.24 -4.35
N VAL A 255 -7.86 -24.97 -3.23
CA VAL A 255 -7.66 -26.43 -3.20
C VAL A 255 -8.62 -27.12 -4.17
N GLN A 256 -9.91 -26.84 -4.09
CA GLN A 256 -10.90 -27.45 -5.00
C GLN A 256 -10.56 -27.18 -6.47
N LYS A 257 -10.20 -25.94 -6.79
CA LYS A 257 -9.82 -25.56 -8.15
C LYS A 257 -8.65 -26.41 -8.66
N VAL A 258 -7.54 -26.44 -7.92
CA VAL A 258 -6.31 -27.14 -8.31
C VAL A 258 -6.54 -28.63 -8.54
N PHE A 259 -7.29 -29.28 -7.65
CA PHE A 259 -7.52 -30.73 -7.70
C PHE A 259 -8.62 -31.15 -8.68
N ASN A 260 -9.59 -30.28 -8.99
CA ASN A 260 -10.62 -30.57 -9.99
C ASN A 260 -10.12 -30.35 -11.43
N GLU A 261 -9.24 -29.37 -11.65
CA GLU A 261 -8.74 -29.01 -12.99
C GLU A 261 -7.60 -29.94 -13.50
N SER A 262 -7.27 -31.02 -12.79
CA SER A 262 -6.14 -31.94 -13.12
C SER A 262 -4.82 -31.20 -13.37
N SER A 263 -4.60 -30.11 -12.63
CA SER A 263 -3.45 -29.23 -12.76
C SER A 263 -2.22 -29.77 -12.03
N TYR A 264 -1.06 -29.14 -12.24
CA TYR A 264 0.17 -29.44 -11.51
C TYR A 264 -0.03 -29.23 -10.00
N THR A 265 0.04 -30.31 -9.23
CA THR A 265 -0.32 -30.31 -7.80
C THR A 265 0.91 -30.16 -6.89
N PRO A 266 0.72 -29.86 -5.58
CA PRO A 266 1.81 -29.90 -4.60
C PRO A 266 2.52 -31.26 -4.53
N TYR A 267 1.81 -32.35 -4.83
CA TYR A 267 2.41 -33.68 -4.91
C TYR A 267 3.43 -33.77 -6.04
N ASP A 268 3.16 -33.16 -7.19
CA ASP A 268 4.08 -33.20 -8.34
C ASP A 268 5.31 -32.34 -8.08
N GLN A 269 5.15 -31.22 -7.37
CA GLN A 269 6.24 -30.35 -6.93
C GLN A 269 7.17 -31.10 -5.96
N ILE A 270 6.63 -31.61 -4.85
CA ILE A 270 7.44 -32.24 -3.82
C ILE A 270 8.06 -33.56 -4.28
N GLN A 271 7.39 -34.33 -5.15
CA GLN A 271 7.98 -35.55 -5.70
C GLN A 271 9.20 -35.27 -6.59
N ARG A 272 9.16 -34.20 -7.38
CA ARG A 272 10.32 -33.77 -8.19
C ARG A 272 11.49 -33.37 -7.30
N SER A 273 11.25 -32.51 -6.32
CA SER A 273 12.28 -32.04 -5.39
C SER A 273 12.87 -33.19 -4.55
N SER A 274 12.01 -34.09 -4.06
CA SER A 274 12.40 -35.29 -3.30
C SER A 274 13.26 -36.24 -4.11
N TYR A 275 12.87 -36.51 -5.35
CA TYR A 275 13.68 -37.35 -6.23
C TYR A 275 15.03 -36.72 -6.55
N LEU A 276 15.09 -35.39 -6.75
CA LEU A 276 16.35 -34.69 -7.02
C LEU A 276 17.34 -34.82 -5.85
N ILE A 277 16.90 -34.54 -4.62
CA ILE A 277 17.72 -34.65 -3.42
C ILE A 277 18.13 -36.10 -3.18
N TYR A 278 17.21 -37.05 -3.34
CA TYR A 278 17.52 -38.47 -3.23
C TYR A 278 18.66 -38.86 -4.18
N ARG A 279 18.59 -38.44 -5.45
CA ARG A 279 19.62 -38.70 -6.45
C ARG A 279 20.94 -38.04 -6.09
N TYR A 280 20.92 -36.80 -5.61
CA TYR A 280 22.10 -36.05 -5.20
C TYR A 280 22.83 -36.67 -4.01
N LEU A 281 22.10 -36.99 -2.94
CA LEU A 281 22.67 -37.56 -1.71
C LEU A 281 23.28 -38.94 -1.96
N ASN A 282 22.64 -39.73 -2.80
CA ASN A 282 23.13 -41.06 -3.16
C ASN A 282 24.07 -41.04 -4.39
N SER A 283 24.80 -39.92 -4.57
CA SER A 283 25.92 -39.76 -5.51
C SER A 283 25.58 -40.02 -6.98
N LEU A 284 24.33 -39.81 -7.39
CA LEU A 284 23.82 -40.13 -8.73
C LEU A 284 24.05 -41.60 -9.17
N LYS A 285 24.53 -42.48 -8.28
CA LYS A 285 25.04 -43.85 -8.51
C LYS A 285 24.04 -44.85 -9.10
N TYR A 286 22.83 -44.41 -9.40
CA TYR A 286 21.74 -45.24 -9.90
C TYR A 286 21.64 -45.15 -11.41
N GLY A 287 22.43 -45.97 -12.10
CA GLY A 287 22.29 -46.22 -13.53
C GLY A 287 21.50 -47.51 -13.83
N ASN A 288 21.65 -48.55 -13.00
CA ASN A 288 21.03 -49.86 -13.25
C ASN A 288 20.52 -50.60 -11.98
N THR A 289 19.73 -51.66 -12.19
CA THR A 289 19.04 -52.44 -11.13
C THR A 289 19.99 -53.15 -10.16
N PHE A 290 21.17 -53.59 -10.62
CA PHE A 290 22.15 -54.30 -9.78
C PHE A 290 22.80 -53.39 -8.74
N GLN A 291 23.11 -52.14 -9.11
CA GLN A 291 23.63 -51.14 -8.17
C GLN A 291 22.62 -50.83 -7.05
N LYS A 292 21.31 -50.80 -7.37
CA LYS A 292 20.25 -50.63 -6.35
C LYS A 292 20.21 -51.78 -5.34
N ILE A 293 20.40 -53.02 -5.79
CA ILE A 293 20.40 -54.21 -4.92
C ILE A 293 21.62 -54.20 -3.99
N TYR A 294 22.81 -53.95 -4.53
CA TYR A 294 24.05 -53.89 -3.76
C TYR A 294 24.00 -52.86 -2.62
N PHE A 295 23.56 -51.63 -2.91
CA PHE A 295 23.52 -50.58 -1.88
C PHE A 295 22.41 -50.78 -0.84
N ARG A 296 21.27 -51.37 -1.23
CA ARG A 296 20.23 -51.78 -0.27
C ARG A 296 20.76 -52.81 0.72
N LEU A 297 21.61 -53.73 0.26
CA LEU A 297 22.28 -54.71 1.10
C LEU A 297 23.40 -54.08 1.94
N ALA A 298 24.09 -53.06 1.41
CA ALA A 298 25.17 -52.34 2.11
C ALA A 298 24.70 -51.31 3.15
N LYS A 299 23.38 -51.18 3.43
CA LYS A 299 22.77 -50.25 4.41
C LYS A 299 23.13 -48.75 4.26
N GLY A 300 23.72 -48.32 3.15
CA GLY A 300 24.17 -46.92 2.93
C GLY A 300 23.19 -46.04 2.14
N GLU A 301 21.95 -46.48 1.91
CA GLU A 301 20.95 -45.70 1.15
C GLU A 301 20.33 -44.61 2.03
N ILE A 302 20.53 -43.33 1.66
CA ILE A 302 19.88 -42.21 2.33
C ILE A 302 18.48 -42.02 1.74
N ARG A 303 17.45 -42.35 2.53
CA ARG A 303 16.05 -42.15 2.16
C ARG A 303 15.62 -40.70 2.38
N VAL A 304 14.89 -40.17 1.41
CA VAL A 304 14.28 -38.83 1.47
C VAL A 304 12.78 -38.99 1.60
N LYS A 305 12.19 -38.37 2.63
CA LYS A 305 10.77 -38.40 2.93
C LYS A 305 10.14 -37.08 2.50
N SER A 306 8.94 -37.14 1.92
CA SER A 306 8.21 -35.97 1.42
C SER A 306 7.05 -35.62 2.34
N ILE A 307 6.95 -34.35 2.73
CA ILE A 307 5.86 -33.80 3.54
C ILE A 307 5.26 -32.57 2.86
N ILE A 308 3.96 -32.57 2.61
CA ILE A 308 3.21 -31.35 2.32
C ILE A 308 2.71 -30.81 3.66
N ALA A 309 3.25 -29.66 4.07
CA ALA A 309 2.82 -28.93 5.24
C ALA A 309 1.65 -28.02 4.89
N VAL A 310 0.52 -28.14 5.58
CA VAL A 310 -0.65 -27.29 5.34
C VAL A 310 -0.90 -26.36 6.53
N THR A 311 -0.92 -25.05 6.25
CA THR A 311 -1.33 -24.02 7.22
C THR A 311 -2.80 -23.62 7.00
N GLY A 312 -3.25 -23.62 5.74
CA GLY A 312 -4.60 -23.23 5.34
C GLY A 312 -5.59 -24.40 5.33
N ALA A 313 -6.35 -24.53 4.24
CA ALA A 313 -7.29 -25.62 4.02
C ALA A 313 -6.58 -26.98 3.88
N ASP A 314 -7.29 -28.05 4.23
CA ASP A 314 -6.81 -29.41 4.05
C ASP A 314 -6.62 -29.74 2.56
N ILE A 315 -5.53 -30.45 2.27
CA ILE A 315 -5.23 -30.98 0.94
C ILE A 315 -5.60 -32.47 0.92
N PRO A 316 -6.29 -32.96 -0.12
CA PRO A 316 -6.64 -34.38 -0.22
C PRO A 316 -5.42 -35.29 -0.13
N TYR A 317 -5.49 -36.33 0.69
CA TYR A 317 -4.44 -37.35 0.79
C TYR A 317 -4.47 -38.29 -0.43
N ILE A 318 -3.33 -38.44 -1.11
CA ILE A 318 -3.18 -39.36 -2.25
C ILE A 318 -2.20 -40.47 -1.87
N LYS A 319 -2.74 -41.67 -1.64
CA LYS A 319 -1.98 -42.81 -1.09
C LYS A 319 -0.83 -43.25 -1.98
N GLU A 320 -1.02 -43.17 -3.29
CA GLU A 320 -0.07 -43.62 -4.33
C GLU A 320 1.17 -42.73 -4.41
N LYS A 321 1.11 -41.50 -3.88
CA LYS A 321 2.18 -40.51 -4.02
C LYS A 321 3.22 -40.58 -2.88
N HIS A 322 3.05 -41.49 -1.91
CA HIS A 322 3.97 -41.73 -0.77
C HIS A 322 4.46 -40.44 -0.08
N THR A 323 3.59 -39.44 0.01
CA THR A 323 3.86 -38.12 0.56
C THR A 323 2.92 -37.90 1.72
N ALA A 324 3.46 -37.51 2.88
CA ALA A 324 2.64 -37.18 4.04
C ALA A 324 2.00 -35.81 3.87
N VAL A 325 0.77 -35.64 4.34
CA VAL A 325 0.12 -34.33 4.48
C VAL A 325 -0.02 -34.06 5.97
N VAL A 326 0.60 -33.00 6.46
CA VAL A 326 0.74 -32.71 7.90
C VAL A 326 0.36 -31.26 8.15
N ARG A 327 -0.36 -30.99 9.25
CA ARG A 327 -0.62 -29.60 9.65
C ARG A 327 0.70 -28.93 10.06
N SER A 328 0.89 -27.66 9.68
CA SER A 328 2.17 -26.96 9.91
C SER A 328 2.54 -26.87 11.40
N ASN A 329 1.55 -26.84 12.30
CA ASN A 329 1.73 -26.85 13.75
C ASN A 329 2.05 -28.25 14.35
N GLU A 330 2.07 -29.30 13.55
CA GLU A 330 2.37 -30.69 13.97
C GLU A 330 3.65 -31.25 13.33
N LEU A 331 4.33 -30.46 12.49
CA LEU A 331 5.48 -30.91 11.69
C LEU A 331 6.62 -31.49 12.54
N SER A 332 7.03 -30.78 13.58
CA SER A 332 8.12 -31.21 14.46
C SER A 332 7.77 -32.53 15.16
N ASP A 333 6.54 -32.70 15.64
CA ASP A 333 6.08 -33.94 16.27
C ASP A 333 6.00 -35.10 15.27
N TYR A 334 5.55 -34.83 14.04
CA TYR A 334 5.55 -35.82 12.97
C TYR A 334 6.97 -36.32 12.65
N ILE A 335 7.93 -35.40 12.53
CA ILE A 335 9.34 -35.72 12.24
C ILE A 335 9.98 -36.53 13.38
N LYS A 336 9.74 -36.15 14.64
CA LYS A 336 10.28 -36.83 15.84
C LYS A 336 9.74 -38.25 16.02
N LYS A 337 8.51 -38.54 15.59
CA LYS A 337 7.91 -39.88 15.66
C LYS A 337 8.54 -40.90 14.69
N GLY A 338 9.37 -40.45 13.75
CA GLY A 338 10.08 -41.34 12.85
C GLY A 338 11.02 -42.29 13.58
N SER A 339 11.24 -43.48 13.02
CA SER A 339 12.30 -44.37 13.49
C SER A 339 13.67 -43.76 13.23
N GLN A 340 14.59 -43.85 14.19
CA GLN A 340 15.97 -43.43 13.99
C GLN A 340 16.60 -44.23 12.83
N SER A 341 17.16 -43.50 11.86
CA SER A 341 17.78 -44.04 10.65
C SER A 341 19.16 -43.45 10.35
N LEU A 342 19.54 -42.37 11.02
CA LEU A 342 20.84 -41.71 10.87
C LEU A 342 21.45 -41.48 12.26
N SER A 343 22.78 -41.58 12.34
CA SER A 343 23.56 -41.04 13.44
C SER A 343 23.61 -39.50 13.37
N SER A 344 23.92 -38.86 14.49
CA SER A 344 24.07 -37.41 14.53
C SER A 344 25.21 -36.91 13.64
N GLU A 345 26.25 -37.73 13.42
CA GLU A 345 27.36 -37.40 12.53
C GLU A 345 26.93 -37.44 11.05
N GLU A 346 26.27 -38.52 10.63
CA GLU A 346 25.74 -38.63 9.26
C GLU A 346 24.74 -37.49 8.95
N ALA A 347 23.90 -37.13 9.92
CA ALA A 347 22.98 -36.00 9.78
C ALA A 347 23.74 -34.67 9.56
N ARG A 348 24.83 -34.45 10.32
CA ARG A 348 25.68 -33.26 10.16
C ARG A 348 26.37 -33.24 8.80
N GLU A 349 27.00 -34.33 8.38
CA GLU A 349 27.67 -34.43 7.08
C GLU A 349 26.71 -34.13 5.92
N ILE A 350 25.47 -34.64 5.98
CA ILE A 350 24.43 -34.36 4.97
C ILE A 350 24.05 -32.88 4.99
N ALA A 351 23.84 -32.29 6.18
CA ALA A 351 23.48 -30.89 6.32
C ALA A 351 24.59 -29.96 5.79
N GLU A 352 25.85 -30.22 6.15
CA GLU A 352 27.01 -29.47 5.67
C GLU A 352 27.14 -29.54 4.15
N LYS A 353 26.97 -30.73 3.56
CA LYS A 353 26.99 -30.92 2.11
C LYS A 353 25.92 -30.09 1.39
N LEU A 354 24.77 -29.87 2.01
CA LEU A 354 23.64 -29.12 1.44
C LEU A 354 23.65 -27.63 1.83
N SER A 355 24.42 -27.22 2.84
CA SER A 355 24.44 -25.85 3.37
C SER A 355 24.78 -24.79 2.31
N SER A 356 25.73 -25.09 1.41
CA SER A 356 26.12 -24.21 0.29
C SER A 356 25.03 -23.99 -0.78
N ARG A 357 23.88 -24.67 -0.65
CA ARG A 357 22.74 -24.59 -1.57
C ARG A 357 21.57 -23.76 -1.02
N VAL A 358 21.70 -23.26 0.21
CA VAL A 358 20.75 -22.33 0.82
C VAL A 358 20.91 -20.95 0.19
N LEU A 359 19.80 -20.33 -0.22
CA LEU A 359 19.76 -19.02 -0.88
C LEU A 359 19.63 -17.84 0.09
#